data_AF-A0A511D983-F1
#
_entry.id   AF-A0A511D983-F1
#
_cell.length_a   1.000
_cell.length_b   1.000
_cell.length_c   1.000
_cell.angle_alpha   90.00
_cell.angle_beta   90.00
_cell.angle_gamma   90.00
#
_symmetry.space_group_name_H-M   'P 1'
#
loop_
_entity.id
_entity.type
_entity.pdbx_description
1 polymer ?
#
loop_
_entity_poly.entity_id
_entity_poly.type
_entity_poly.pdbx_seq_one_letter_code
_entity_poly.pdbx_strand_id
1 'polypeptide(L)'
;MHTTWRLGVLPGGVENVVVLAGGHQATDAGALAAAADALHTAAARLGRREYRVTVGDTEIIVIPGLTEDGALDLTDLGDALEAVWPAAGDGGHDRY
;
A
#
# COMPACT_ATOMS: atom_id res chain seq x y z
N MET A 1 15.50 -14.49 2.11
CA MET A 1 15.09 -13.28 2.84
C MET A 1 13.59 -13.13 2.67
N HIS A 2 12.88 -12.64 3.69
CA HIS A 2 11.44 -12.41 3.60
C HIS A 2 11.19 -10.90 3.62
N THR A 3 10.22 -10.44 2.85
CA THR A 3 9.83 -9.03 2.77
C THR A 3 8.62 -8.81 3.64
N THR A 4 8.73 -7.87 4.58
CA THR A 4 7.61 -7.42 5.42
C THR A 4 6.64 -6.58 4.64
N TRP A 5 5.36 -6.65 4.99
CA TRP A 5 4.37 -5.69 4.55
C TRP A 5 3.41 -5.31 5.68
N ARG A 6 2.84 -4.11 5.58
CA ARG A 6 1.89 -3.56 6.55
C ARG A 6 0.91 -2.65 5.82
N LEU A 7 -0.35 -2.70 6.25
CA LEU A 7 -1.37 -1.73 5.90
C LEU A 7 -1.85 -1.04 7.17
N GLY A 8 -1.85 0.28 7.14
CA GLY A 8 -2.49 1.13 8.14
C GLY A 8 -3.50 2.08 7.51
N VAL A 9 -4.35 2.65 8.34
CA VAL A 9 -5.26 3.74 7.99
C VAL A 9 -5.05 4.88 8.96
N LEU A 10 -5.16 6.11 8.48
CA LEU A 10 -5.27 7.29 9.32
C LEU A 10 -6.77 7.59 9.53
N PRO A 11 -7.34 7.33 10.72
CA PRO A 11 -8.71 7.71 11.00
C PRO A 11 -8.86 9.23 10.98
N GLY A 12 -10.02 9.74 10.55
CA GLY A 12 -10.29 11.18 10.59
C GLY A 12 -10.21 11.72 12.02
N GLY A 13 -9.46 12.82 12.21
CA GLY A 13 -9.34 13.52 13.49
C GLY A 13 -8.27 12.99 14.44
N VAL A 14 -7.41 12.06 14.00
CA VAL A 14 -6.25 11.60 14.78
C VAL A 14 -4.99 11.63 13.93
N GLU A 15 -3.84 11.83 14.58
CA GLU A 15 -2.52 11.85 13.91
C GLU A 15 -1.87 10.46 13.83
N ASN A 16 -2.45 9.46 14.51
CA ASN A 16 -1.86 8.13 14.62
C ASN A 16 -2.44 7.15 13.60
N VAL A 17 -1.54 6.46 12.89
CA VAL A 17 -1.89 5.35 12.00
C VAL A 17 -2.34 4.14 12.82
N VAL A 18 -3.52 3.60 12.49
CA VAL A 18 -4.01 2.33 13.02
C VAL A 18 -3.66 1.23 12.04
N VAL A 19 -2.88 0.24 12.50
CA VAL A 19 -2.53 -0.93 11.69
C VAL A 19 -3.76 -1.82 11.50
N LEU A 20 -4.08 -2.10 10.24
CA LEU A 20 -5.22 -2.94 9.85
C LEU A 20 -4.79 -4.38 9.52
N ALA A 21 -3.64 -4.53 8.85
CA ALA A 21 -3.11 -5.82 8.43
C ALA A 21 -1.59 -5.75 8.24
N GLY A 22 -0.95 -6.91 8.17
CA GLY A 22 0.46 -7.02 7.85
C GLY A 22 0.93 -8.47 7.87
N GLY A 23 2.15 -8.68 7.38
CA GLY A 23 2.73 -10.01 7.31
C GLY A 23 4.12 -10.01 6.68
N HIS A 24 4.54 -11.20 6.27
CA HIS A 24 5.82 -11.43 5.60
C HIS A 24 5.58 -12.30 4.37
N GLN A 25 6.31 -12.05 3.29
CA GLN A 25 6.27 -12.84 2.08
C GLN A 25 7.68 -13.25 1.66
N ALA A 26 7.80 -14.27 0.82
CA ALA A 26 9.09 -14.74 0.34
C ALA A 26 9.77 -13.79 -0.66
N THR A 27 9.01 -12.86 -1.24
CA THR A 27 9.46 -11.92 -2.26
C THR A 27 8.80 -10.56 -2.10
N ASP A 28 9.42 -9.51 -2.63
CA ASP A 28 8.84 -8.16 -2.68
C ASP A 28 7.52 -8.14 -3.46
N ALA A 29 7.48 -8.80 -4.62
CA ALA A 29 6.26 -8.91 -5.42
C ALA A 29 5.12 -9.60 -4.64
N GLY A 30 5.43 -10.64 -3.85
CA GLY A 30 4.44 -11.29 -2.99
C GLY A 30 3.96 -10.37 -1.88
N ALA A 31 4.87 -9.60 -1.26
CA ALA A 31 4.54 -8.64 -0.22
C ALA A 31 3.67 -7.49 -0.76
N LEU A 32 3.98 -7.00 -1.95
CA LEU A 32 3.21 -5.98 -2.66
C LEU A 32 1.81 -6.47 -3.02
N ALA A 33 1.69 -7.67 -3.59
CA ALA A 33 0.39 -8.27 -3.90
C ALA A 33 -0.48 -8.47 -2.65
N ALA A 34 0.11 -8.95 -1.55
CA ALA A 34 -0.60 -9.12 -0.28
C ALA A 34 -1.05 -7.77 0.32
N ALA A 35 -0.20 -6.74 0.20
CA ALA A 35 -0.54 -5.39 0.64
C ALA A 35 -1.64 -4.74 -0.20
N ALA A 36 -1.61 -4.95 -1.52
CA ALA A 36 -2.65 -4.49 -2.45
C ALA A 36 -4.02 -5.13 -2.16
N ASP A 37 -4.07 -6.44 -1.94
CA ASP A 37 -5.30 -7.14 -1.56
C ASP A 37 -5.88 -6.62 -0.23
N ALA A 38 -5.01 -6.43 0.76
CA ALA A 38 -5.40 -5.88 2.05
C ALA A 38 -5.94 -4.45 1.90
N LEU A 39 -5.28 -3.62 1.09
CA LEU A 39 -5.71 -2.24 0.80
C LEU A 39 -7.09 -2.23 0.16
N HIS A 40 -7.30 -3.05 -0.87
CA HIS A 40 -8.57 -3.15 -1.57
C HIS A 40 -9.70 -3.56 -0.62
N THR A 41 -9.48 -4.60 0.19
CA THR A 41 -10.43 -5.04 1.22
C THR A 41 -10.72 -3.95 2.24
N ALA A 42 -9.70 -3.21 2.69
CA ALA A 42 -9.86 -2.14 3.67
C ALA A 42 -10.60 -0.92 3.10
N ALA A 43 -10.30 -0.52 1.87
CA ALA A 43 -10.95 0.58 1.16
C ALA A 43 -12.43 0.25 0.88
N ALA A 44 -12.73 -0.98 0.46
CA ALA A 44 -14.10 -1.44 0.27
C ALA A 44 -14.94 -1.38 1.57
N ARG A 45 -14.31 -1.56 2.74
CA ARG A 45 -14.98 -1.57 4.04
C ARG A 45 -15.07 -0.20 4.71
N LEU A 46 -13.99 0.57 4.68
CA LEU A 46 -13.84 1.80 5.46
C LEU A 46 -14.04 3.08 4.63
N GLY A 47 -14.14 2.93 3.31
CA GLY A 47 -14.37 4.02 2.37
C GLY A 47 -13.11 4.81 2.04
N ARG A 48 -13.31 6.03 1.54
CA ARG A 48 -12.21 6.93 1.19
C ARG A 48 -11.51 7.47 2.42
N ARG A 49 -10.26 7.04 2.65
CA ARG A 49 -9.39 7.47 3.75
C ARG A 49 -7.94 7.53 3.27
N GLU A 50 -7.07 8.10 4.09
CA GLU A 50 -5.63 7.93 3.92
C GLU A 50 -5.22 6.56 4.43
N TYR A 51 -4.70 5.73 3.53
CA TYR A 51 -4.09 4.45 3.83
C TYR A 51 -2.58 4.57 3.71
N ARG A 52 -1.86 3.87 4.59
CA ARG A 52 -0.41 3.78 4.54
C ARG A 52 -0.02 2.33 4.30
N VAL A 53 0.60 2.10 3.16
CA VAL A 53 1.07 0.79 2.75
C VAL A 53 2.59 0.79 2.89
N THR A 54 3.11 -0.12 3.72
CA THR A 54 4.55 -0.35 3.83
C THR A 54 4.85 -1.71 3.23
N VAL A 55 5.83 -1.78 2.34
CA VAL A 55 6.44 -3.04 1.91
C VAL A 55 7.95 -2.87 2.12
N GLY A 56 8.67 -3.87 2.62
CA GLY A 56 10.07 -3.70 3.05
C GLY A 56 10.28 -2.43 3.90
N ASP A 57 11.15 -1.55 3.42
CA ASP A 57 11.49 -0.25 4.04
C ASP A 57 10.77 0.96 3.41
N THR A 58 9.96 0.75 2.37
CA THR A 58 9.29 1.85 1.65
C THR A 58 7.84 1.99 2.11
N GLU A 59 7.46 3.21 2.44
CA GLU A 59 6.07 3.60 2.72
C GLU A 59 5.46 4.33 1.52
N ILE A 60 4.23 3.95 1.17
CA ILE A 60 3.39 4.58 0.16
C ILE A 60 2.09 5.03 0.82
N ILE A 61 1.71 6.27 0.57
CA ILE A 61 0.43 6.84 1.00
C ILE A 61 -0.57 6.70 -0.14
N VAL A 62 -1.73 6.11 0.15
CA VAL A 62 -2.79 5.88 -0.84
C VAL A 62 -4.10 6.51 -0.34
N ILE A 63 -4.71 7.33 -1.20
CA ILE A 63 -6.06 7.85 -0.99
C ILE A 63 -6.87 7.44 -2.23
N PRO A 64 -7.82 6.50 -2.11
CA PRO A 64 -8.60 6.06 -3.25
C PRO A 64 -9.31 7.21 -3.96
N GLY A 65 -9.38 7.11 -5.28
CA GLY A 65 -10.09 8.04 -6.14
C GLY A 65 -11.61 7.95 -5.97
N LEU A 66 -12.31 8.77 -6.74
CA LEU A 66 -13.74 8.64 -6.94
C LEU A 66 -14.01 8.43 -8.42
N THR A 67 -15.03 7.65 -8.75
CA THR A 67 -15.55 7.54 -10.11
C THR A 67 -16.25 8.85 -10.52
N GLU A 68 -16.62 8.97 -11.80
CA GLU A 68 -17.36 10.14 -12.31
C GLU A 68 -18.69 10.37 -11.57
N ASP A 69 -19.36 9.30 -11.13
CA ASP A 69 -20.58 9.35 -10.33
C ASP A 69 -20.34 9.67 -8.84
N GLY A 70 -19.08 9.88 -8.43
CA GLY A 70 -18.70 10.16 -7.04
C GLY A 70 -18.65 8.93 -6.13
N ALA A 71 -18.71 7.72 -6.69
CA ALA A 71 -18.50 6.48 -5.93
C ALA A 71 -17.01 6.25 -5.67
N LEU A 72 -16.68 5.43 -4.67
CA LEU A 72 -15.29 5.07 -4.40
C LEU A 72 -14.70 4.29 -5.57
N ASP A 73 -13.59 4.77 -6.13
CA ASP A 73 -12.87 4.01 -7.16
C ASP A 73 -11.86 3.07 -6.50
N LEU A 74 -12.16 1.78 -6.59
CA LEU A 74 -11.30 0.69 -6.10
C LEU A 74 -10.55 0.01 -7.25
N THR A 75 -10.86 0.38 -8.48
CA THR A 75 -10.25 -0.18 -9.69
C THR A 75 -8.77 0.18 -9.70
N ASP A 76 -7.94 -0.77 -10.13
CA ASP A 76 -6.50 -0.57 -10.36
C ASP A 76 -5.72 -0.05 -9.13
N LEU A 77 -6.24 -0.13 -7.90
CA LEU A 77 -5.49 0.27 -6.70
C LEU A 77 -4.20 -0.56 -6.54
N GLY A 78 -4.23 -1.83 -6.97
CA GLY A 78 -3.06 -2.70 -7.01
C GLY A 78 -2.05 -2.26 -8.07
N ASP A 79 -2.50 -2.02 -9.30
CA ASP A 79 -1.65 -1.56 -10.40
C ASP A 79 -1.05 -0.18 -10.12
N ALA A 80 -1.82 0.73 -9.51
CA ALA A 80 -1.34 2.04 -9.08
C ALA A 80 -0.26 1.91 -7.99
N LEU A 81 -0.44 0.99 -7.04
CA LEU A 81 0.56 0.70 -6.02
C LEU A 81 1.83 0.13 -6.63
N GLU A 82 1.71 -0.77 -7.61
CA GLU A 82 2.86 -1.33 -8.35
C GLU A 82 3.60 -0.27 -9.17
N ALA A 83 2.87 0.65 -9.82
CA ALA A 83 3.47 1.71 -10.64
C ALA A 83 4.30 2.71 -9.83
N VAL A 84 3.96 2.94 -8.55
CA VAL A 84 4.69 3.85 -7.66
C VAL A 84 5.64 3.14 -6.72
N TRP A 85 5.53 1.82 -6.59
CA TRP A 85 6.48 1.01 -5.84
C TRP A 85 7.84 1.09 -6.52
N PRO A 86 8.88 1.62 -5.85
CA PRO A 86 10.23 1.54 -6.40
C PRO A 86 10.59 0.06 -6.42
N ALA A 87 10.49 -0.57 -7.59
CA ALA A 87 11.02 -1.91 -7.81
C ALA A 87 12.42 -1.91 -7.19
N ALA A 88 12.66 -2.85 -6.26
CA ALA A 88 13.85 -2.87 -5.43
C ALA A 88 15.04 -2.51 -6.30
N GLY A 89 15.61 -1.33 -6.04
CA GLY A 89 16.71 -0.82 -6.83
C GLY A 89 17.77 -1.89 -6.87
N ASP A 90 18.12 -2.32 -8.08
CA ASP A 90 19.36 -3.03 -8.36
C ASP A 90 20.45 -2.34 -7.55
N GLY A 91 21.12 -3.10 -6.67
CA GLY A 91 22.08 -2.61 -5.68
C GLY A 91 23.37 -2.09 -6.28
N GLY A 92 23.30 -1.15 -7.23
CA GLY A 92 24.41 -0.39 -7.76
C GLY A 92 24.78 0.76 -6.84
N HIS A 93 25.21 0.44 -5.62
CA HIS A 93 25.93 1.39 -4.78
C HIS A 93 27.39 1.41 -5.25
N ASP A 94 27.62 1.98 -6.43
CA ASP A 94 28.98 2.23 -6.95
C ASP A 94 29.05 3.67 -7.46
N ARG A 95 29.36 4.58 -6.52
CA ARG A 95 30.02 5.84 -6.84
C ARG A 95 31.50 5.66 -6.50
N TYR A 96 32.32 5.45 -7.52
CA TYR A 96 33.68 6.01 -7.54
C TYR A 96 33.63 7.43 -8.08
#